data_AF-A0A093R249-F1
#
_entry.id   AF-A0A093R249-F1
#
_cell.length_a   1.000
_cell.length_b   1.000
_cell.length_c   1.000
_cell.angle_alpha   90.00
_cell.angle_beta   90.00
_cell.angle_gamma   90.00
#
_symmetry.space_group_name_H-M   'P 1'
#
loop_
_entity.id
_entity.type
_entity.pdbx_description
1 polymer ?
#
loop_
_entity_poly.entity_id
_entity_poly.type
_entity_poly.pdbx_seq_one_letter_code
_entity_poly.pdbx_strand_id
1 'polypeptide(L)'
;CKELFRPFKKSLRKLHLPQHLPTAKKLKYRKESLTIIGDRIDLFLQQYCRVSEVKHWHKMLWQFVSLFSEVDAKQLQKLYKYIKNKQMDKFL
;
A
#
# COMPACT_ATOMS: atom_id res chain seq x y z
N CYS A 1 11.38 -15.46 0.95
CA CYS A 1 11.21 -14.10 0.37
C CYS A 1 10.14 -13.98 -0.73
N LYS A 2 10.11 -14.79 -1.80
CA LYS A 2 9.07 -14.67 -2.86
C LYS A 2 7.68 -15.22 -2.49
N GLU A 3 7.62 -16.24 -1.61
CA GLU A 3 6.38 -16.89 -1.16
C GLU A 3 5.42 -15.92 -0.44
N LEU A 4 5.95 -14.95 0.32
CA LEU A 4 5.16 -13.98 1.09
C LEU A 4 4.32 -13.05 0.22
N PHE A 5 4.76 -12.76 -1.01
CA PHE A 5 4.04 -11.87 -1.92
C PHE A 5 3.05 -12.57 -2.84
N ARG A 6 3.08 -13.91 -2.86
CA ARG A 6 2.23 -14.74 -3.70
C ARG A 6 0.73 -14.48 -3.50
N PRO A 7 0.22 -14.27 -2.25
CA PRO A 7 -1.18 -13.91 -2.03
C PRO A 7 -1.55 -12.50 -2.51
N PHE A 8 -0.58 -11.60 -2.61
CA PHE A 8 -0.82 -10.17 -2.90
C PHE A 8 -0.74 -9.83 -4.39
N LYS A 9 -0.38 -10.79 -5.25
CA LYS A 9 -0.24 -10.61 -6.70
C LYS A 9 -1.48 -9.99 -7.35
N LYS A 10 -2.70 -10.33 -6.90
CA LYS A 10 -3.96 -9.76 -7.40
C LYS A 10 -4.15 -8.29 -6.99
N SER A 11 -3.82 -7.93 -5.75
CA SER A 11 -3.95 -6.55 -5.24
C SER A 11 -2.90 -5.61 -5.85
N LEU A 12 -1.68 -6.11 -6.03
CA LEU A 12 -0.59 -5.37 -6.67
C LEU A 12 -0.92 -5.03 -8.12
N ARG A 13 -1.49 -5.97 -8.89
CA ARG A 13 -1.96 -5.70 -10.25
C ARG A 13 -3.02 -4.60 -10.34
N LYS A 14 -3.82 -4.39 -9.29
CA LYS A 14 -4.86 -3.35 -9.26
C LYS A 14 -4.33 -1.95 -8.99
N LEU A 15 -3.07 -1.80 -8.56
CA LEU A 15 -2.43 -0.49 -8.44
C LEU A 15 -2.15 0.13 -9.81
N HIS A 16 -1.96 -0.71 -10.83
CA HIS A 16 -1.82 -0.29 -12.21
C HIS A 16 -3.20 -0.22 -12.88
N LEU A 17 -3.87 0.93 -12.76
CA LEU A 17 -5.21 1.16 -13.29
C LEU A 17 -5.18 1.44 -14.81
N PRO A 18 -6.13 0.89 -15.60
CA PRO A 18 -6.25 1.21 -17.03
C PRO A 18 -6.47 2.71 -17.27
N GLN A 19 -5.78 3.29 -18.26
CA GLN A 19 -5.86 4.71 -18.61
C GLN A 19 -7.27 5.16 -19.06
N HIS A 20 -8.18 4.24 -19.40
CA HIS A 20 -9.53 4.58 -19.88
C HIS A 20 -10.57 4.86 -18.78
N LEU A 21 -10.26 4.65 -17.49
CA LEU A 21 -11.24 4.91 -16.42
C LEU A 21 -11.39 6.42 -16.11
N PRO A 22 -12.60 6.91 -15.77
CA PRO A 22 -12.81 8.29 -15.32
C PRO A 22 -11.95 8.62 -14.10
N THR A 23 -11.31 9.81 -14.09
CA THR A 23 -10.33 10.24 -13.08
C THR A 23 -10.84 10.15 -11.63
N ALA A 24 -12.12 10.47 -11.40
CA ALA A 24 -12.75 10.35 -10.08
C ALA A 24 -12.87 8.90 -9.60
N LYS A 25 -13.26 7.97 -10.49
CA LYS A 25 -13.33 6.53 -10.18
C LYS A 25 -11.92 5.97 -9.95
N LYS A 26 -10.93 6.34 -10.78
CA LYS A 26 -9.53 5.96 -10.59
C LYS A 26 -9.00 6.38 -9.22
N LEU A 27 -9.29 7.60 -8.78
CA LEU A 27 -8.81 8.09 -7.49
C LEU A 27 -9.43 7.31 -6.31
N LYS A 28 -10.75 7.02 -6.37
CA LYS A 28 -11.42 6.19 -5.37
C LYS A 28 -10.80 4.79 -5.29
N TYR A 29 -10.67 4.10 -6.43
CA TYR A 29 -10.06 2.78 -6.50
C TYR A 29 -8.60 2.76 -6.03
N ARG A 30 -7.82 3.80 -6.38
CA ARG A 30 -6.43 3.95 -5.95
C ARG A 30 -6.34 4.10 -4.42
N LYS A 31 -7.20 4.94 -3.83
CA LYS A 31 -7.25 5.12 -2.36
C LYS A 31 -7.62 3.82 -1.64
N GLU A 32 -8.69 3.15 -2.06
CA GLU A 32 -9.13 1.88 -1.47
C GLU A 32 -8.04 0.79 -1.59
N SER A 33 -7.43 0.66 -2.78
CA SER A 33 -6.36 -0.31 -3.00
C SER A 33 -5.12 0.00 -2.15
N LEU A 34 -4.75 1.28 -2.03
CA LEU A 34 -3.62 1.70 -1.21
C LEU A 34 -3.85 1.47 0.28
N THR A 35 -5.06 1.71 0.79
CA THR A 35 -5.43 1.40 2.17
C THR A 35 -5.29 -0.10 2.46
N ILE A 36 -5.90 -0.96 1.62
CA ILE A 36 -5.83 -2.42 1.80
C ILE A 36 -4.39 -2.93 1.79
N ILE A 37 -3.55 -2.38 0.91
CA ILE A 37 -2.14 -2.78 0.80
C ILE A 37 -1.33 -2.27 2.00
N GLY A 38 -1.52 -1.01 2.40
CA GLY A 38 -0.84 -0.43 3.56
C GLY A 38 -1.19 -1.15 4.86
N ASP A 39 -2.46 -1.46 5.10
CA ASP A 39 -2.89 -2.18 6.31
C ASP A 39 -2.32 -3.60 6.37
N ARG A 40 -2.22 -4.28 5.22
CA ARG A 40 -1.57 -5.60 5.15
C ARG A 40 -0.07 -5.54 5.38
N ILE A 41 0.60 -4.46 4.93
CA ILE A 41 2.01 -4.22 5.24
C ILE A 41 2.19 -4.03 6.74
N ASP A 42 1.37 -3.18 7.37
CA ASP A 42 1.42 -2.94 8.81
C ASP A 42 1.19 -4.25 9.60
N LEU A 43 0.16 -5.03 9.24
CA LEU A 43 -0.12 -6.31 9.86
C LEU A 43 1.04 -7.30 9.68
N PHE A 44 1.62 -7.39 8.48
CA PHE A 44 2.74 -8.28 8.21
C PHE A 44 3.96 -7.91 9.06
N LEU A 45 4.28 -6.62 9.15
CA LEU A 45 5.40 -6.14 9.96
C LEU A 45 5.17 -6.44 11.45
N GLN A 46 3.94 -6.27 11.93
CA GLN A 46 3.58 -6.56 13.32
C GLN A 46 3.64 -8.06 13.65
N GLN A 47 3.21 -8.93 12.73
CA GLN A 47 3.09 -10.37 12.99
C GLN A 47 4.39 -11.15 12.72
N TYR A 48 5.19 -10.74 11.74
CA TYR A 48 6.27 -11.56 11.21
C TYR A 48 7.66 -10.93 11.30
N CYS A 49 7.78 -9.63 11.65
CA CYS A 49 9.07 -8.96 11.72
C CYS A 49 9.45 -8.62 13.16
N ARG A 50 10.74 -8.81 13.50
CA ARG A 50 11.28 -8.28 14.74
C ARG A 50 11.41 -6.77 14.64
N VAL A 51 11.37 -6.06 15.78
CA VAL A 51 11.48 -4.59 15.85
C VAL A 51 12.70 -4.06 15.09
N SER A 52 13.84 -4.76 15.16
CA SER A 52 15.07 -4.41 14.43
C SER A 52 14.94 -4.53 12.90
N GLU A 53 14.06 -5.40 12.41
CA GLU A 53 13.87 -5.71 11.00
C GLU A 53 12.74 -4.90 10.37
N VAL A 54 11.79 -4.39 11.17
CA VAL A 54 10.61 -3.65 10.71
C VAL A 54 10.99 -2.52 9.75
N LYS A 55 12.02 -1.73 10.08
CA LYS A 55 12.46 -0.60 9.24
C LYS A 55 12.92 -1.06 7.85
N HIS A 56 13.65 -2.17 7.78
CA HIS A 56 14.13 -2.74 6.53
C HIS A 56 12.96 -3.29 5.71
N TRP A 57 12.12 -4.14 6.31
CA TRP A 57 10.99 -4.75 5.63
C TRP A 57 9.95 -3.74 5.18
N HIS A 58 9.66 -2.72 5.99
CA HIS A 58 8.76 -1.64 5.62
C HIS A 58 9.26 -0.93 4.36
N LYS A 59 10.56 -0.58 4.30
CA LYS A 59 11.15 0.03 3.11
C LYS A 59 11.04 -0.90 1.89
N MET A 60 11.43 -2.16 2.04
CA MET A 60 11.40 -3.16 0.96
C MET A 60 9.98 -3.39 0.42
N LEU A 61 8.99 -3.51 1.30
CA LEU A 61 7.58 -3.71 0.97
C LEU A 61 7.05 -2.53 0.14
N TRP A 62 7.30 -1.30 0.60
CA TRP A 62 6.85 -0.11 -0.14
C TRP A 62 7.59 0.09 -1.46
N GLN A 63 8.88 -0.22 -1.54
CA GLN A 63 9.62 -0.25 -2.80
C GLN A 63 9.00 -1.25 -3.78
N PHE A 64 8.66 -2.45 -3.30
CA PHE A 64 8.00 -3.45 -4.13
C PHE A 64 6.62 -3.01 -4.60
N VAL A 65 5.81 -2.39 -3.72
CA VAL A 65 4.50 -1.83 -4.09
C VAL A 65 4.63 -0.73 -5.16
N SER A 66 5.67 0.10 -5.09
CA SER A 66 5.90 1.15 -6.10
C SER A 66 6.18 0.61 -7.50
N LEU A 67 6.61 -0.65 -7.66
CA LEU A 67 6.77 -1.27 -8.98
C LEU A 67 5.44 -1.44 -9.74
N PHE A 68 4.31 -1.31 -9.05
CA PHE A 68 2.97 -1.44 -9.62
C PHE A 68 2.22 -0.10 -9.65
N SER A 69 2.92 1.01 -9.43
CA SER A 69 2.34 2.34 -9.29
C SER A 69 3.16 3.36 -10.08
N GLU A 70 2.49 4.40 -10.58
CA GLU A 70 3.15 5.53 -11.26
C GLU A 70 3.93 6.44 -10.29
N VAL A 71 3.64 6.34 -8.99
CA VAL A 71 4.28 7.14 -7.93
C VAL A 71 5.22 6.30 -7.06
N ASP A 72 6.26 6.95 -6.56
CA ASP A 72 7.32 6.31 -5.78
C ASP A 72 6.86 5.82 -4.40
N ALA A 73 7.68 4.96 -3.79
CA ALA A 73 7.42 4.37 -2.49
C ALA A 73 7.23 5.38 -1.35
N LYS A 74 7.93 6.52 -1.38
CA LYS A 74 7.81 7.57 -0.34
C LYS A 74 6.48 8.31 -0.47
N GLN A 75 6.07 8.61 -1.69
CA GLN A 75 4.78 9.24 -1.99
C GLN A 75 3.62 8.32 -1.60
N LEU A 76 3.71 7.02 -1.89
CA LEU A 76 2.72 6.03 -1.47
C LEU A 76 2.60 5.96 0.06
N GLN A 77 3.73 5.92 0.77
CA GLN A 77 3.74 5.94 2.24
C GLN A 77 3.07 7.19 2.82
N LYS A 78 3.40 8.38 2.28
CA LYS A 78 2.78 9.65 2.72
C LYS A 78 1.27 9.63 2.47
N LEU A 79 0.85 9.16 1.32
CA LEU A 79 -0.56 9.08 0.96
C LEU A 79 -1.31 8.08 1.85
N TYR A 80 -0.73 6.92 2.15
CA TYR A 80 -1.30 5.95 3.08
C TYR A 80 -1.48 6.56 4.48
N LYS A 81 -0.45 7.20 5.04
CA LYS A 81 -0.52 7.88 6.33
C LYS A 81 -1.60 8.95 6.36
N TYR A 82 -1.71 9.76 5.30
CA TYR A 82 -2.75 10.77 5.18
C TYR A 82 -4.15 10.17 5.16
N ILE A 83 -4.37 9.09 4.39
CA ILE A 83 -5.65 8.39 4.34
C ILE A 83 -6.01 7.82 5.72
N LYS A 84 -5.05 7.17 6.38
CA LYS A 84 -5.22 6.57 7.71
C LYS A 84 -5.60 7.64 8.75
N ASN A 85 -4.86 8.76 8.78
CA ASN A 85 -5.17 9.87 9.68
C ASN A 85 -6.54 10.48 9.39
N LYS A 86 -6.88 10.73 8.12
CA LYS A 86 -8.22 11.24 7.75
C LYS A 86 -9.37 10.27 8.03
N GLN A 87 -9.11 8.96 8.05
CA GLN A 87 -10.10 8.00 8.52
C GLN A 87 -10.28 8.13 10.02
N MET A 88 -9.19 8.21 10.80
CA MET A 88 -9.27 8.43 12.25
C MET A 88 -9.99 9.73 12.61
N ASP A 89 -9.75 10.82 11.87
CA ASP A 89 -10.44 12.11 12.06
C ASP A 89 -11.94 12.07 11.72
N LYS A 90 -12.41 11.05 10.99
CA LYS A 90 -13.85 10.82 10.72
C LYS A 90 -14.52 9.95 11.78
N PHE A 91 -13.75 9.31 12.65
CA PHE A 91 -14.23 8.45 13.73
C PHE A 91 -14.09 9.09 15.12
N LEU A 92 -13.54 10.31 15.21
CA LEU A 92 -13.61 11.21 16.37
C LEU A 92 -14.76 12.21 16.21
#